data_AF-A0ABD2ZMS2-F1
#
_entry.id   AF-A0ABD2ZMS2-F1
#
_cell.length_a   1.000
_cell.length_b   1.000
_cell.length_c   1.000
_cell.angle_alpha   90.00
_cell.angle_beta   90.00
_cell.angle_gamma   90.00
#
_symmetry.space_group_name_H-M   'P 1'
#
loop_
_entity.id
_entity.type
_entity.pdbx_description
1 polymer ?
#
loop_
_entity_poly.entity_id
_entity_poly.type
_entity_poly.pdbx_seq_one_letter_code
_entity_poly.pdbx_strand_id
1 'polypeptide(L)'
;MNSCVPLAGNLLLKNIQNGFTKNLLLSPLSLNAIAAMVAAGCSRPSQERVLSFLGSKSLDNLKSEYSGLMSNIATSSCDQRDTRNVGNPKISFANGFWVNKRFPLKPSYCQRVSEKR
;
A
#
# COMPACT_ATOMS: atom_id res chain seq x y z
N MET A 1 5.13 -12.73 -0.59
CA MET A 1 5.41 -12.16 -1.94
C MET A 1 4.67 -10.85 -1.98
N ASN A 2 5.31 -9.71 -2.31
CA ASN A 2 4.65 -8.40 -2.27
C ASN A 2 3.50 -8.36 -3.27
N SER A 3 2.28 -8.59 -2.76
CA SER A 3 1.03 -8.69 -3.50
C SER A 3 0.81 -7.57 -4.54
N CYS A 4 1.22 -6.34 -4.21
CA CYS A 4 0.99 -5.17 -5.06
C CYS A 4 2.10 -4.86 -6.08
N VAL A 5 3.27 -5.52 -6.02
CA VAL A 5 4.37 -5.25 -6.98
C VAL A 5 4.01 -5.70 -8.40
N PRO A 6 3.48 -6.92 -8.63
CA PRO A 6 3.03 -7.33 -9.96
C PRO A 6 1.89 -6.44 -10.49
N LEU A 7 0.96 -6.03 -9.61
CA LEU A 7 -0.11 -5.11 -9.97
C LEU A 7 0.44 -3.76 -10.43
N ALA A 8 1.40 -3.20 -9.70
CA ALA A 8 2.06 -1.95 -10.06
C ALA A 8 2.74 -2.04 -11.44
N GLY A 9 3.49 -3.12 -11.68
CA GLY A 9 4.13 -3.37 -12.97
C GLY A 9 3.12 -3.47 -14.11
N ASN A 10 2.04 -4.24 -13.93
CA ASN A 10 0.99 -4.39 -14.93
C ASN A 10 0.27 -3.07 -15.24
N LEU A 11 0.02 -2.23 -14.23
CA LEU A 11 -0.57 -0.91 -14.42
C LEU A 11 0.35 0.02 -15.22
N LEU A 12 1.65 0.02 -14.93
CA LEU A 12 2.63 0.79 -15.70
C LEU A 12 2.70 0.32 -17.15
N LEU A 13 2.83 -0.99 -17.38
CA LEU A 13 2.88 -1.58 -18.72
C LEU A 13 1.62 -1.25 -19.53
N LYS A 14 0.44 -1.36 -18.91
CA LYS A 14 -0.83 -1.05 -19.57
C LYS A 14 -0.93 0.42 -19.99
N ASN A 15 -0.46 1.35 -19.15
CA ASN A 15 -0.43 2.77 -19.52
C ASN A 15 0.51 3.03 -20.70
N ILE A 16 1.68 2.40 -20.71
CA ILE A 16 2.64 2.51 -21.83
C ILE A 16 2.03 1.95 -23.12
N GLN A 17 1.39 0.77 -23.06
CA GLN A 17 0.71 0.15 -24.20
C GLN A 17 -0.45 1.00 -24.74
N ASN A 18 -1.13 1.75 -23.86
CA ASN A 18 -2.16 2.70 -24.25
C ASN A 18 -1.60 4.02 -24.84
N GLY A 19 -0.29 4.10 -25.08
CA GLY A 19 0.36 5.25 -25.69
C GLY A 19 0.60 6.41 -24.72
N PHE A 20 0.68 6.16 -23.41
CA PHE A 20 1.07 7.20 -22.46
C PHE A 20 2.55 7.56 -22.64
N THR A 21 2.85 8.82 -22.92
CA THR A 21 4.19 9.29 -23.33
C THR A 21 4.93 10.14 -22.30
N LYS A 22 4.35 10.37 -21.11
CA LYS A 22 4.97 11.16 -20.04
C LYS A 22 5.60 10.26 -18.98
N ASN A 23 6.31 10.88 -18.03
CA ASN A 23 6.86 10.18 -16.87
C ASN A 23 5.75 9.52 -16.04
N LEU A 24 5.95 8.26 -15.69
CA LEU A 24 5.06 7.48 -14.85
C LEU A 24 5.76 7.12 -13.55
N LEU A 25 5.09 7.34 -12.43
CA LEU A 25 5.55 6.94 -11.11
C LEU A 25 4.41 6.22 -10.39
N LEU A 26 4.72 5.08 -9.80
CA LEU A 26 3.79 4.31 -9.00
C LEU A 26 4.49 3.83 -7.73
N SER A 27 3.78 3.86 -6.61
CA SER A 27 4.27 3.35 -5.32
C SER A 27 3.55 2.04 -4.99
N PRO A 28 4.21 0.87 -5.14
CA PRO A 28 3.64 -0.42 -4.74
C PRO A 28 3.25 -0.44 -3.26
N LEU A 29 3.99 0.29 -2.41
CA LEU A 29 3.71 0.39 -0.98
C LEU A 29 2.40 1.14 -0.70
N SER A 30 2.17 2.28 -1.38
CA SER A 30 0.92 3.03 -1.28
C SER A 30 -0.26 2.24 -1.82
N LEU A 31 -0.07 1.50 -2.92
CA LEU A 31 -1.09 0.58 -3.43
C LEU A 31 -1.44 -0.50 -2.41
N ASN A 32 -0.44 -1.06 -1.72
CA ASN A 32 -0.67 -2.08 -0.69
C ASN A 32 -1.49 -1.53 0.48
N ALA A 33 -1.20 -0.31 0.92
CA ALA A 33 -1.99 0.36 1.96
C ALA A 33 -3.44 0.56 1.51
N ILE A 34 -3.67 1.11 0.32
CA ILE A 34 -5.02 1.34 -0.22
C ILE A 34 -5.77 0.00 -0.38
N ALA A 35 -5.12 -1.02 -0.92
CA ALA A 35 -5.65 -2.36 -1.07
C ALA A 35 -6.10 -2.98 0.26
N ALA A 36 -5.25 -2.91 1.30
CA ALA A 36 -5.59 -3.38 2.63
C ALA A 36 -6.80 -2.61 3.21
N MET A 37 -6.82 -1.30 3.05
CA MET A 37 -7.92 -0.48 3.55
C MET A 37 -9.23 -0.70 2.79
N VAL A 38 -9.20 -0.99 1.48
CA VAL A 38 -10.38 -1.39 0.69
C VAL A 38 -10.87 -2.76 1.15
N ALA A 39 -9.98 -3.75 1.25
CA ALA A 39 -10.32 -5.10 1.70
C ALA A 39 -10.93 -5.10 3.11
N ALA A 40 -10.45 -4.24 4.02
CA ALA A 40 -11.03 -4.05 5.35
C ALA A 40 -12.46 -3.49 5.32
N GLY A 41 -12.82 -2.69 4.30
CA GLY A 41 -14.14 -2.09 4.15
C GLY A 41 -15.18 -3.01 3.51
N CYS A 42 -14.73 -4.04 2.80
CA CYS A 42 -15.58 -4.97 2.07
C CYS A 42 -16.34 -5.95 2.99
N SER A 43 -17.50 -6.44 2.50
CA SER A 43 -18.14 -7.64 3.02
C SER A 43 -17.29 -8.88 2.71
N ARG A 44 -17.45 -9.99 3.46
CA ARG A 44 -16.63 -11.21 3.28
C ARG A 44 -16.48 -11.67 1.82
N PRO A 45 -17.54 -11.83 1.01
CA PRO A 45 -17.39 -12.28 -0.38
C PRO A 45 -16.64 -11.27 -1.25
N SER A 46 -16.83 -9.97 -0.99
CA SER A 46 -16.14 -8.92 -1.75
C SER A 46 -14.68 -8.80 -1.32
N GLN A 47 -14.41 -9.00 -0.03
CA GLN A 47 -13.08 -9.01 0.56
C GLN A 47 -12.24 -10.14 -0.04
N GLU A 48 -12.80 -11.35 -0.14
CA GLU A 48 -12.12 -12.50 -0.76
C GLU A 48 -11.72 -12.23 -2.22
N ARG A 49 -12.59 -11.59 -3.01
CA ARG A 49 -12.24 -11.20 -4.39
C ARG A 49 -11.11 -10.19 -4.44
N VAL A 50 -11.13 -9.17 -3.58
CA VAL A 50 -10.06 -8.17 -3.51
C VAL A 50 -8.74 -8.83 -3.10
N LEU A 51 -8.76 -9.70 -2.07
CA LEU A 51 -7.58 -10.43 -1.62
C LEU A 51 -7.02 -11.36 -2.71
N SER A 52 -7.88 -12.09 -3.40
CA SER A 52 -7.51 -12.96 -4.52
C SER A 52 -6.90 -12.17 -5.69
N PHE A 53 -7.51 -11.03 -6.05
CA PHE A 53 -6.98 -10.15 -7.09
C PHE A 53 -5.56 -9.65 -6.76
N LEU A 54 -5.29 -9.40 -5.48
CA LEU A 54 -3.97 -8.98 -5.00
C LEU A 54 -3.01 -10.15 -4.79
N GLY A 55 -3.46 -11.40 -4.91
CA GLY A 55 -2.66 -12.57 -4.58
C GLY A 55 -2.33 -12.71 -3.09
N SER A 56 -3.12 -12.09 -2.21
CA SER A 56 -2.96 -12.19 -0.75
C SER A 56 -3.95 -13.19 -0.14
N LYS A 57 -3.50 -13.93 0.88
CA LYS A 57 -4.31 -14.95 1.56
C LYS A 57 -5.31 -14.36 2.55
N SER A 58 -4.98 -13.22 3.14
CA SER A 58 -5.79 -12.58 4.18
C SER A 58 -5.47 -11.10 4.32
N LEU A 59 -6.35 -10.38 5.02
CA LEU A 59 -6.10 -8.98 5.39
C LEU A 59 -4.90 -8.85 6.32
N ASP A 60 -4.72 -9.79 7.25
CA ASP A 60 -3.57 -9.81 8.17
C ASP A 60 -2.26 -10.02 7.41
N ASN A 61 -2.27 -10.83 6.35
CA ASN A 61 -1.11 -10.99 5.47
C ASN A 61 -0.73 -9.67 4.79
N LEU A 62 -1.70 -8.92 4.25
CA LEU A 62 -1.44 -7.59 3.65
C LEU A 62 -0.85 -6.61 4.68
N LYS A 63 -1.39 -6.61 5.90
CA LYS A 63 -0.92 -5.73 6.98
C LYS A 63 0.48 -6.10 7.45
N SER A 64 0.78 -7.39 7.58
CA SER A 64 2.11 -7.90 7.92
C SER A 64 3.13 -7.57 6.85
N GLU A 65 2.79 -7.77 5.57
CA GLU A 65 3.64 -7.37 4.43
C GLU A 65 3.92 -5.86 4.45
N TYR A 66 2.90 -5.02 4.64
CA TYR A 66 3.07 -3.57 4.76
C TYR A 66 3.99 -3.19 5.93
N SER A 67 3.76 -3.78 7.11
CA SER A 67 4.58 -3.52 8.31
C SER A 67 6.04 -3.93 8.11
N GLY A 68 6.29 -5.08 7.47
CA GLY A 68 7.64 -5.53 7.16
C GLY A 68 8.36 -4.60 6.18
N LEU A 69 7.65 -4.13 5.15
CA LEU A 69 8.18 -3.13 4.22
C LEU A 69 8.50 -1.81 4.92
N MET A 70 7.62 -1.33 5.78
CA MET A 70 7.87 -0.12 6.58
C MET A 70 9.07 -0.29 7.52
N SER A 71 9.21 -1.45 8.16
CA SER A 71 10.37 -1.77 9.00
C SER A 71 11.67 -1.74 8.18
N ASN A 72 11.68 -2.34 6.99
CA ASN A 72 12.85 -2.36 6.12
C ASN A 72 13.23 -0.97 5.60
N ILE A 73 12.23 -0.13 5.33
CA ILE A 73 12.45 1.27 4.95
C ILE A 73 13.07 2.02 6.13
N ALA A 74 12.56 1.83 7.34
CA ALA A 74 13.09 2.47 8.54
C ALA A 74 14.53 2.03 8.86
N THR A 75 14.86 0.74 8.73
CA THR A 75 16.21 0.23 9.00
C THR A 75 17.23 0.63 7.94
N SER A 76 16.84 0.70 6.67
CA SER A 76 17.74 1.17 5.59
C SER A 76 18.06 2.67 5.69
N SER A 77 17.17 3.46 6.29
CA SER A 77 17.45 4.87 6.64
C SER A 77 18.28 5.06 7.92
N CYS A 78 18.73 3.98 8.58
CA CYS A 78 19.51 4.01 9.82
C CYS A 78 20.93 3.44 9.68
N ASP A 79 21.35 2.97 8.50
CA ASP A 79 22.69 2.42 8.30
C ASP A 79 23.71 3.58 8.25
N GLN A 80 24.20 3.97 9.43
CA GLN A 80 25.23 4.99 9.65
C GLN A 80 26.64 4.56 9.16
N ARG A 81 26.74 3.47 8.40
CA ARG A 81 28.03 2.90 7.97
C ARG A 81 28.60 3.50 6.71
N ASP A 82 27.84 4.32 5.97
CA ASP A 82 28.41 5.08 4.85
C ASP A 82 28.99 6.41 5.34
N THR A 83 30.32 6.45 5.41
CA THR A 83 31.16 7.63 5.65
C THR A 83 31.14 8.66 4.51
N ARG A 84 30.16 8.56 3.60
CA ARG A 84 29.92 9.52 2.52
C ARG A 84 28.68 10.30 2.87
N ASN A 85 28.78 11.63 2.87
CA ASN A 85 27.74 12.65 3.14
C ASN A 85 26.48 12.59 2.24
N VAL A 86 25.94 11.41 1.94
CA VAL A 86 24.66 11.24 1.26
C VAL A 86 23.64 11.00 2.36
N GLY A 87 22.92 12.05 2.75
CA GLY A 87 21.88 11.94 3.77
C GLY A 87 20.86 10.85 3.41
N ASN A 88 20.46 10.06 4.39
CA ASN A 88 19.52 8.95 4.20
C ASN A 88 18.21 9.47 3.56
N PRO A 89 17.62 8.72 2.61
CA PRO A 89 16.41 9.14 1.93
C PRO A 89 15.27 9.33 2.93
N LYS A 90 14.76 10.56 3.04
CA LYS A 90 13.57 10.84 3.82
C LYS A 90 12.34 10.37 3.04
N ILE A 91 11.71 9.32 3.55
CA ILE A 91 10.54 8.72 2.93
C ILE A 91 9.30 9.12 3.73
N SER A 92 8.24 9.54 3.04
CA SER A 92 6.97 9.95 3.66
C SER A 92 5.80 9.48 2.79
N PHE A 93 4.75 8.99 3.43
CA PHE A 93 3.55 8.50 2.75
C PHE A 93 2.31 9.04 3.42
N ALA A 94 1.30 9.38 2.63
CA ALA A 94 -0.02 9.80 3.10
C ALA A 94 -1.07 9.01 2.32
N ASN A 95 -1.68 8.02 2.99
CA ASN A 95 -2.73 7.18 2.42
C ASN A 95 -4.05 7.45 3.18
N GLY A 96 -5.15 7.64 2.47
CA GLY A 96 -6.45 7.91 3.08
C GLY A 96 -7.60 7.86 2.07
N PHE A 97 -8.83 8.01 2.57
CA PHE A 97 -10.04 8.07 1.74
C PHE A 97 -10.85 9.32 2.05
N TRP A 98 -11.46 9.86 1.02
CA TRP A 98 -12.54 10.82 1.17
C TRP A 98 -13.86 10.07 1.14
N VAL A 99 -14.66 10.26 2.20
CA VAL A 99 -16.00 9.68 2.31
C VAL A 99 -17.03 10.79 2.27
N ASN A 100 -18.15 10.51 1.61
CA ASN A 100 -19.28 11.42 1.62
C ASN A 100 -19.85 11.49 3.05
N LYS A 101 -20.06 12.70 3.58
CA LYS A 101 -20.58 12.92 4.94
C LYS A 101 -21.91 12.20 5.23
N ARG A 102 -22.71 11.91 4.19
CA ARG A 102 -23.96 11.15 4.32
C ARG A 102 -23.75 9.68 4.67
N PHE A 103 -22.55 9.13 4.44
CA PHE A 103 -22.20 7.73 4.68
C PHE A 103 -21.00 7.66 5.62
N PRO A 104 -21.19 7.93 6.93
CA PRO A 104 -20.11 7.90 7.89
C PRO A 104 -19.50 6.50 8.00
N LEU A 105 -18.19 6.46 8.23
CA LEU A 105 -17.47 5.21 8.42
C LEU A 105 -17.90 4.52 9.71
N LYS A 106 -18.07 3.20 9.65
CA LYS A 106 -18.36 2.38 10.84
C LYS A 106 -17.14 2.42 11.78
N PRO A 107 -17.32 2.55 13.11
CA PRO A 107 -16.21 2.50 14.07
C PRO A 107 -15.35 1.23 13.93
N SER A 108 -15.97 0.09 13.65
CA SER A 108 -15.30 -1.19 13.42
C SER A 108 -14.46 -1.23 12.14
N TYR A 109 -14.73 -0.37 11.16
CA TYR A 109 -13.84 -0.16 10.03
C TYR A 109 -12.63 0.65 10.48
N CYS A 110 -12.84 1.81 11.10
CA CYS A 110 -11.79 2.70 11.57
C CYS A 110 -10.75 1.98 12.44
N GLN A 111 -11.20 1.13 13.37
CA GLN A 111 -10.31 0.33 14.23
C GLN A 111 -9.42 -0.65 13.44
N ARG A 112 -9.90 -1.17 12.30
CA ARG A 112 -9.15 -2.12 11.46
C ARG A 112 -8.10 -1.42 10.60
N VAL A 113 -8.37 -0.21 10.12
CA VAL A 113 -7.47 0.55 9.24
C VAL A 113 -6.60 1.57 9.96
N SER A 114 -6.93 1.97 11.19
CA SER A 114 -6.09 2.86 11.97
C SER A 114 -4.76 2.21 12.30
N GLU A 115 -3.67 2.89 11.93
CA GLU A 115 -2.34 2.61 12.46
C GLU A 115 -2.35 2.89 13.97
N LYS A 116 -1.96 1.91 14.80
CA LYS A 116 -1.51 2.21 16.16
C LYS A 116 -0.17 2.93 15.99
N ARG A 117 -0.19 4.25 16.14
CA ARG A 117 1.03 5.03 16.36
C ARG A 117 1.62 4.70 17.71
#